data_AF-A0A967HJ98-F1
#
_entry.id   AF-A0A967HJ98-F1
#
_cell.length_a   1.000
_cell.length_b   1.000
_cell.length_c   1.000
_cell.angle_alpha   90.00
_cell.angle_beta   90.00
_cell.angle_gamma   90.00
#
_symmetry.space_group_name_H-M   'P 1'
#
loop_
_entity.id
_entity.type
_entity.pdbx_description
1 polymer ?
#
loop_
_entity_poly.entity_id
_entity_poly.type
_entity_poly.pdbx_seq_one_letter_code
_entity_poly.pdbx_strand_id
1 'polypeptide(L)' 'MSPPPGGGVAKAVETIGSGRALVFAGGRVVEGTWSRPTPSDPITLDDADGDPIAVPPGRPWITYVPRNGEIDW' A
#
# COMPACT_ATOMS: atom_id res chain seq x y z
N MET A 1 -30.58 -23.21 -6.96
CA MET A 1 -29.16 -23.62 -6.98
C MET A 1 -28.51 -23.05 -5.73
N SER A 2 -28.06 -23.89 -4.81
CA SER A 2 -27.21 -23.47 -3.69
C SER A 2 -25.77 -23.29 -4.20
N PRO A 3 -24.98 -22.34 -3.66
CA PRO A 3 -23.58 -22.21 -4.05
C PRO A 3 -22.79 -23.46 -3.62
N PRO A 4 -21.75 -23.86 -4.38
CA PRO A 4 -20.96 -25.05 -4.07
C PRO A 4 -20.16 -24.87 -2.76
N PRO A 5 -20.05 -25.91 -1.92
CA PRO A 5 -19.24 -25.86 -0.71
C PRO A 5 -17.76 -25.89 -1.10
N GLY A 6 -17.07 -24.77 -0.89
CA GLY A 6 -15.65 -24.61 -1.28
C GLY A 6 -15.25 -23.20 -1.71
N GLY A 7 -16.15 -22.22 -1.60
CA GLY A 7 -15.81 -20.81 -1.86
C GLY A 7 -14.92 -20.24 -0.77
N GLY A 8 -13.60 -20.38 -0.91
CA GLY A 8 -12.67 -19.54 -0.17
C GLY A 8 -13.01 -18.08 -0.47
N VAL A 9 -13.41 -17.33 0.54
CA VAL A 9 -13.60 -15.88 0.42
C VAL A 9 -12.27 -15.28 -0.02
N ALA A 10 -12.20 -14.82 -1.28
CA ALA A 10 -11.10 -13.99 -1.71
C ALA A 10 -11.10 -12.74 -0.83
N LYS A 11 -10.05 -12.54 -0.03
CA LYS A 11 -9.89 -11.30 0.72
C LYS A 11 -9.52 -10.21 -0.27
N ALA A 12 -10.49 -9.37 -0.61
CA ALA A 12 -10.21 -8.12 -1.29
C ALA A 12 -9.46 -7.19 -0.32
N VAL A 13 -8.38 -6.57 -0.80
CA VAL A 13 -7.70 -5.50 -0.07
C VAL A 13 -8.35 -4.19 -0.50
N GLU A 14 -8.86 -3.42 0.45
CA GLU A 14 -9.34 -2.07 0.19
C GLU A 14 -8.14 -1.16 -0.10
N THR A 15 -8.14 -0.54 -1.28
CA THR A 15 -7.03 0.30 -1.76
C THR A 15 -7.41 1.77 -1.89
N ILE A 16 -8.65 2.12 -1.54
CA ILE A 16 -9.14 3.49 -1.46
C ILE A 16 -8.96 3.98 -0.03
N GLY A 17 -8.47 5.20 0.14
CA GLY A 17 -8.24 5.80 1.45
C GLY A 17 -6.81 6.28 1.61
N SER A 18 -6.33 6.26 2.84
CA SER A 18 -4.97 6.66 3.18
C SER A 18 -4.44 5.87 4.38
N GLY A 19 -3.13 5.89 4.57
CA GLY A 19 -2.48 5.25 5.70
C GLY A 19 -0.97 5.44 5.72
N ARG A 20 -0.31 4.86 6.72
CA ARG A 20 1.16 4.86 6.82
C ARG A 20 1.78 4.10 5.65
N ALA A 21 2.90 4.61 5.14
CA ALA A 21 3.73 3.98 4.14
C ALA A 21 5.19 3.93 4.60
N LEU A 22 5.90 2.91 4.12
CA LEU A 22 7.34 2.75 4.27
C LEU A 22 7.91 2.49 2.88
N VAL A 23 8.85 3.33 2.47
CA VAL A 23 9.46 3.25 1.14
C VAL A 23 10.91 2.83 1.28
N PHE A 24 11.22 1.64 0.76
CA PHE A 24 12.56 1.07 0.77
C PHE A 24 13.23 1.32 -0.59
N ALA A 25 14.29 2.12 -0.61
CA ALA A 25 15.00 2.46 -1.83
C ALA A 25 16.47 2.83 -1.55
N GLY A 26 17.39 2.37 -2.40
CA GLY A 26 18.80 2.77 -2.31
C GLY A 26 19.46 2.51 -0.94
N GLY A 27 19.08 1.42 -0.27
CA GLY A 27 19.57 1.06 1.06
C GLY A 27 19.03 1.91 2.22
N ARG A 28 17.95 2.67 1.99
CA ARG A 28 17.31 3.54 2.99
C ARG A 28 15.82 3.22 3.10
N VAL A 29 15.25 3.59 4.24
CA VAL A 29 13.80 3.61 4.47
C VAL A 29 13.35 5.05 4.66
N VAL A 30 12.25 5.42 4.02
CA VAL A 30 11.55 6.69 4.24
C VAL A 30 10.16 6.37 4.75
N GLU A 31 9.80 6.98 5.88
CA GLU A 31 8.44 6.89 6.42
C GLU A 31 7.56 7.99 5.84
N GLY A 32 6.31 7.67 5.55
CA GLY A 32 5.36 8.64 5.04
C GLY A 32 3.93 8.14 5.07
N THR A 33 3.12 8.69 4.19
CA THR A 33 1.72 8.32 4.01
C THR A 33 1.45 7.97 2.57
N TRP A 34 0.55 7.00 2.36
CA TRP A 34 -0.06 6.77 1.05
C TRP A 34 -1.46 7.36 1.02
N SER A 35 -1.90 7.83 -0.14
CA SER A 35 -3.28 8.23 -0.37
C SER A 35 -3.79 7.79 -1.73
N ARG A 36 -5.07 7.44 -1.81
CA ARG A 36 -5.80 7.15 -3.05
C ARG A 36 -7.29 7.45 -2.84
N PRO A 37 -7.77 8.65 -3.19
CA PRO A 37 -9.14 9.07 -2.88
C PRO A 37 -10.22 8.30 -3.66
N THR A 38 -9.97 7.95 -4.92
CA THR A 38 -10.91 7.22 -5.77
C THR A 38 -10.22 6.08 -6.55
N PRO A 39 -10.98 5.12 -7.13
CA PRO A 39 -10.40 4.05 -7.95
C PRO A 39 -9.65 4.54 -9.20
N SER A 40 -10.01 5.71 -9.73
CA SER A 40 -9.34 6.29 -10.91
C SER A 40 -8.06 7.05 -10.53
N ASP A 41 -7.88 7.37 -9.26
CA ASP A 41 -6.70 8.12 -8.81
C ASP A 41 -5.48 7.19 -8.68
N PRO A 42 -4.28 7.70 -9.01
CA PRO A 42 -3.05 7.02 -8.65
C PRO A 42 -2.85 7.02 -7.13
N ILE A 43 -1.99 6.12 -6.65
CA ILE A 43 -1.49 6.19 -5.27
C ILE A 43 -0.44 7.31 -5.20
N THR A 44 -0.57 8.20 -4.24
CA THR A 44 0.50 9.16 -3.86
C THR A 44 1.26 8.64 -2.66
N LEU A 45 2.52 9.07 -2.53
CA LEU A 45 3.40 8.80 -1.40
C LEU A 45 4.02 10.11 -0.98
N ASP A 46 3.74 10.56 0.24
CA ASP A 46 4.16 11.86 0.74
C ASP A 46 4.83 11.65 2.11
N ASP A 47 5.90 12.39 2.40
CA ASP A 47 6.62 12.31 3.67
C ASP A 47 5.90 13.07 4.79
N ALA A 48 6.54 13.20 5.96
CA ALA A 48 5.96 13.86 7.11
C ALA A 48 5.77 15.38 6.92
N ASP A 49 6.53 16.00 6.02
CA ASP A 49 6.43 17.43 5.69
C ASP A 49 5.41 17.68 4.57
N GLY A 50 4.88 16.61 3.97
CA GLY A 50 3.91 16.65 2.87
C GLY A 50 4.58 16.71 1.49
N ASP A 51 5.89 16.49 1.42
CA ASP A 51 6.63 16.47 0.17
C ASP A 51 6.55 15.08 -0.49
N PRO A 52 6.46 15.00 -1.84
CA PRO A 52 6.37 13.71 -2.52
C PRO A 52 7.62 12.84 -2.33
N ILE A 53 7.43 11.58 -1.94
CA ILE A 53 8.51 10.59 -1.83
C ILE A 53 8.86 10.07 -3.23
N ALA A 54 10.09 10.30 -3.66
CA ALA A 54 10.59 9.81 -4.94
C ALA A 54 10.81 8.29 -4.93
N VAL A 55 10.09 7.57 -5.79
CA VAL A 55 10.35 6.15 -6.09
C VAL A 55 11.31 6.06 -7.27
N PRO A 56 12.49 5.42 -7.13
CA PRO A 56 13.44 5.29 -8.23
C PRO A 56 12.82 4.62 -9.46
N PRO A 57 13.23 5.00 -10.69
CA PRO A 57 12.71 4.40 -11.91
C PRO A 57 12.98 2.89 -11.94
N GLY A 58 11.96 2.09 -12.31
CA GLY A 58 12.06 0.64 -12.37
C GLY A 58 10.73 -0.04 -12.10
N ARG A 59 10.80 -1.28 -11.59
CA ARG A 59 9.63 -2.07 -11.19
C ARG A 59 9.46 -1.97 -9.67
N PRO A 60 8.50 -1.16 -9.16
CA PRO A 60 8.23 -1.13 -7.74
C PRO A 60 7.54 -2.44 -7.30
N TRP A 61 7.83 -2.85 -6.07
CA TRP A 61 7.10 -3.91 -5.38
C TRP A 61 6.23 -3.27 -4.30
N ILE A 62 4.92 -3.54 -4.34
CA ILE A 62 3.96 -3.01 -3.36
C ILE A 62 3.48 -4.16 -2.50
N THR A 63 3.60 -4.00 -1.18
CA THR A 63 3.12 -4.97 -0.19
C THR A 63 2.08 -4.29 0.69
N TYR A 64 0.92 -4.93 0.85
CA TYR A 64 -0.08 -4.51 1.82
C TYR A 64 0.13 -5.24 3.13
N VAL A 65 0.20 -4.47 4.20
CA VAL A 65 0.34 -5.00 5.56
C VAL A 65 -0.98 -4.75 6.29
N PRO A 66 -1.56 -5.75 6.98
CA PRO A 66 -2.72 -5.53 7.82
C PRO A 66 -2.47 -4.38 8.81
N ARG A 67 -3.52 -3.67 9.23
CA ARG A 67 -3.36 -2.55 10.18
C ARG A 67 -2.71 -2.96 11.51
N ASN A 68 -2.81 -4.23 11.86
CA ASN A 68 -2.20 -4.86 13.03
C ASN A 68 -1.00 -5.74 12.68
N GLY A 69 -0.51 -5.68 11.43
CA GLY A 69 0.70 -6.36 11.00
C GLY A 69 1.93 -5.53 11.33
N GLU A 70 3.00 -6.23 11.65
CA GLU A 70 4.33 -5.67 11.86
C GLU A 70 5.21 -6.00 10.66
N ILE A 71 6.23 -5.19 10.43
CA ILE A 71 7.25 -5.48 9.43
C ILE A 71 8.59 -5.34 10.16
N ASP A 72 9.38 -6.40 10.12
CA ASP A 72 10.76 -6.41 10.60
C ASP A 72 11.68 -6.31 9.38
N TRP A 73 12.68 -5.43 9.43
CA TRP A 73 13.62 -5.19 8.33
C TRP A 73 15.02 -4.81 8.82
#